data_AF-A0A2G2YRX6-F1
#
_entry.id   AF-A0A2G2YRX6-F1
#
_cell.length_a   1.000
_cell.length_b   1.000
_cell.length_c   1.000
_cell.angle_alpha   90.00
_cell.angle_beta   90.00
_cell.angle_gamma   90.00
#
_symmetry.space_group_name_H-M   'P 1'
#
loop_
_entity.id
_entity.type
_entity.pdbx_description
1 polymer ?
#
loop_
_entity_poly.entity_id
_entity_poly.type
_entity_poly.pdbx_seq_one_letter_code
_entity_poly.pdbx_strand_id
1 'polypeptide(L)'
;NIHVLVCPRREIQRFAELTTDETSDLWLTAQKVGKQLESYHKASSLTFAIQDGPQAGQTVPHVHIHVIPRKSGDFEKKDEIYDALDLKEKEMKQSLDLDKERKDRRIEEMAEEADEYRKLF
;
A
#
# COMPACT_ATOMS: atom_id res chain seq x y z
N ASN A 1 6.36 -2.74 -9.57
CA ASN A 1 5.95 -2.81 -8.15
C ASN A 1 4.80 -1.83 -7.98
N ILE A 2 3.55 -2.27 -8.07
CA ILE A 2 2.39 -1.37 -8.10
C ILE A 2 1.71 -1.44 -6.74
N HIS A 3 2.01 -0.48 -5.88
CA HIS A 3 1.57 -0.48 -4.48
C HIS A 3 1.60 0.95 -3.96
N VAL A 4 0.46 1.45 -3.51
CA VAL A 4 0.37 2.77 -2.86
C VAL A 4 -0.24 2.62 -1.47
N LEU A 5 0.03 3.62 -0.63
CA LEU A 5 -0.55 3.73 0.71
C LEU A 5 -1.55 4.88 0.75
N VAL A 6 -2.71 4.66 1.37
CA VAL A 6 -3.67 5.71 1.71
C VAL A 6 -3.72 5.81 3.22
N CYS A 7 -3.40 6.98 3.77
CA CYS A 7 -3.33 7.21 5.22
C CYS A 7 -4.10 8.47 5.61
N PRO A 8 -4.65 8.54 6.85
CA PRO A 8 -5.27 9.75 7.36
C PRO A 8 -4.18 10.81 7.60
N ARG A 9 -4.55 12.09 7.45
CA ARG A 9 -3.63 13.20 7.76
C ARG A 9 -3.26 13.26 9.24
N ARG A 10 -4.19 12.91 10.13
CA ARG A 10 -3.92 12.80 11.56
C ARG A 10 -3.09 11.55 11.80
N GLU A 11 -1.96 11.72 12.48
CA GLU A 11 -1.09 10.61 12.86
C GLU A 11 -1.72 9.84 14.03
N ILE A 12 -2.19 8.63 13.75
CA ILE A 12 -2.76 7.70 14.71
C ILE A 12 -2.28 6.29 14.43
N GLN A 13 -2.07 5.51 15.48
CA GLN A 13 -1.45 4.21 15.35
C GLN A 13 -2.45 3.12 14.97
N ARG A 14 -3.63 3.12 15.58
CA ARG A 14 -4.62 2.06 15.43
C ARG A 14 -5.87 2.50 14.67
N PHE A 15 -6.41 1.60 13.86
CA PHE A 15 -7.63 1.83 13.10
C PHE A 15 -8.81 2.19 14.02
N ALA A 16 -8.87 1.59 15.21
CA ALA A 16 -9.89 1.88 16.22
C ALA A 16 -9.85 3.32 16.78
N GLU A 17 -8.78 4.07 16.54
CA GLU A 17 -8.62 5.47 16.99
C GLU A 17 -9.11 6.49 15.95
N LEU A 18 -9.55 6.03 14.78
CA LEU A 18 -10.21 6.86 13.78
C LEU A 18 -11.57 7.31 14.28
N THR A 19 -11.91 8.56 13.99
CA THR A 19 -13.30 9.02 14.05
C THR A 19 -14.13 8.39 12.93
N THR A 20 -15.46 8.47 13.03
CA THR A 20 -16.37 8.00 11.96
C THR A 20 -16.13 8.74 10.64
N ASP A 21 -15.86 10.04 10.71
CA ASP A 21 -15.60 10.87 9.54
C ASP A 21 -14.28 10.48 8.86
N GLU A 22 -13.21 10.30 9.64
CA GLU A 22 -11.92 9.86 9.10
C GLU A 22 -11.98 8.44 8.55
N THR A 23 -12.71 7.53 9.20
CA THR A 23 -12.91 6.17 8.69
C THR A 23 -13.59 6.21 7.33
N SER A 24 -14.62 7.04 7.19
CA SER A 24 -15.37 7.19 5.94
C SER A 24 -14.51 7.83 4.85
N ASP A 25 -13.81 8.92 5.16
CA ASP A 25 -12.92 9.62 4.23
C ASP A 25 -11.77 8.72 3.75
N LEU A 26 -11.16 7.96 4.66
CA LEU A 26 -10.08 7.02 4.36
C LEU A 26 -10.51 5.96 3.35
N TRP A 27 -11.67 5.33 3.56
CA TRP A 27 -12.18 4.29 2.65
C TRP A 27 -12.70 4.84 1.33
N LEU A 28 -13.35 6.00 1.33
CA LEU A 28 -13.77 6.67 0.10
C LEU A 28 -12.55 7.06 -0.75
N THR A 29 -11.49 7.55 -0.10
CA THR A 29 -10.22 7.86 -0.76
C THR A 29 -9.57 6.58 -1.30
N ALA A 30 -9.49 5.51 -0.51
CA ALA A 30 -8.92 4.23 -0.96
C ALA A 30 -9.70 3.65 -2.15
N GLN A 31 -11.03 3.72 -2.14
CA GLN A 31 -11.88 3.30 -3.26
C GLN A 31 -11.58 4.14 -4.51
N LYS A 32 -11.53 5.46 -4.38
CA LYS A 32 -11.24 6.38 -5.50
C LYS A 32 -9.87 6.10 -6.09
N VAL A 33 -8.85 5.94 -5.24
CA VAL A 33 -7.47 5.65 -5.64
C VAL A 33 -7.37 4.28 -6.31
N GLY A 34 -7.92 3.25 -5.69
CA GLY A 34 -7.91 1.89 -6.21
C GLY A 34 -8.52 1.80 -7.60
N LYS A 35 -9.68 2.44 -7.83
CA LYS A 35 -10.33 2.46 -9.15
C LYS A 35 -9.42 3.03 -10.25
N GLN A 36 -8.77 4.16 -9.99
CA GLN A 36 -7.88 4.76 -11.00
C GLN A 36 -6.63 3.94 -11.23
N LEU A 37 -6.03 3.39 -10.16
CA LEU A 37 -4.84 2.56 -10.30
C LEU A 37 -5.15 1.23 -10.99
N GLU A 38 -6.30 0.61 -10.72
CA GLU A 38 -6.74 -0.59 -11.42
C GLU A 38 -6.80 -0.35 -12.93
N SER A 39 -7.46 0.75 -13.34
CA SER A 39 -7.58 1.13 -14.74
C SER A 39 -6.23 1.49 -15.37
N TYR A 40 -5.45 2.38 -14.74
CA TYR A 40 -4.15 2.85 -15.24
C TYR A 40 -3.17 1.69 -15.45
N HIS A 41 -3.13 0.76 -14.50
CA HIS A 41 -2.23 -0.39 -14.58
C HIS A 41 -2.77 -1.52 -15.43
N LYS A 42 -3.97 -1.42 -16.00
CA LYS A 42 -4.66 -2.52 -16.72
C LYS A 42 -4.75 -3.78 -15.85
N ALA A 43 -5.03 -3.58 -14.57
CA ALA A 43 -5.34 -4.63 -13.62
C ALA A 43 -6.82 -5.04 -13.75
N SER A 44 -7.18 -6.16 -13.13
CA SER A 44 -8.54 -6.69 -13.15
C SER A 44 -9.14 -6.87 -11.76
N SER A 45 -8.34 -6.63 -10.72
CA SER A 45 -8.75 -6.73 -9.32
C SER A 45 -7.88 -5.84 -8.45
N LEU A 46 -8.27 -5.66 -7.20
CA LEU A 46 -7.53 -4.90 -6.18
C LEU A 46 -7.41 -5.73 -4.90
N THR A 47 -6.29 -5.60 -4.21
CA THR A 47 -6.14 -5.98 -2.81
C THR A 47 -6.09 -4.71 -1.96
N PHE A 48 -6.99 -4.62 -1.00
CA PHE A 48 -6.97 -3.63 0.08
C PHE A 48 -6.60 -4.33 1.38
N ALA A 49 -5.58 -3.87 2.07
CA ALA A 49 -5.14 -4.45 3.34
C ALA A 49 -4.82 -3.37 4.36
N ILE A 50 -5.09 -3.66 5.63
CA ILE A 50 -4.67 -2.86 6.78
C ILE A 50 -3.98 -3.81 7.75
N GLN A 51 -2.73 -3.53 8.08
CA GLN A 51 -1.99 -4.21 9.14
C GLN A 51 -2.16 -3.40 10.43
N ASP A 52 -3.22 -3.64 11.19
CA ASP A 52 -3.56 -2.86 12.38
C ASP A 52 -2.87 -3.40 13.65
N GLY A 53 -1.67 -2.89 13.94
CA GLY A 53 -0.87 -3.25 15.10
C GLY A 53 0.27 -4.24 14.81
N PRO A 54 1.27 -4.36 15.72
CA PRO A 54 2.51 -5.10 15.44
C PRO A 54 2.31 -6.58 15.10
N GLN A 55 1.35 -7.25 15.76
CA GLN A 55 1.04 -8.67 15.53
C GLN A 55 0.31 -8.91 14.19
N ALA A 56 -0.25 -7.86 13.59
CA ALA A 56 -0.88 -7.90 12.27
C ALA A 56 0.09 -7.55 11.13
N GLY A 57 1.37 -7.30 11.44
CA GLY A 57 2.40 -6.94 10.47
C GLY A 57 2.87 -5.47 10.54
N GLN A 58 2.15 -4.59 11.26
CA GLN A 58 2.41 -3.15 11.25
C GLN A 58 3.84 -2.78 11.65
N THR A 59 4.53 -2.08 10.76
CA THR A 59 5.90 -1.62 10.99
C THR A 59 6.00 -0.13 11.28
N VAL A 60 5.24 0.71 10.59
CA VAL A 60 5.13 2.14 10.86
C VAL A 60 3.90 2.39 11.74
N PRO A 61 4.02 3.06 12.91
CA PRO A 61 2.91 3.29 13.84
C PRO A 61 1.96 4.40 13.37
N HIS A 62 1.51 4.32 12.12
CA HIS A 62 0.51 5.19 11.51
C HIS A 62 -0.42 4.34 10.64
N VAL A 63 -1.74 4.44 10.85
CA VAL A 63 -2.73 3.68 10.06
C VAL A 63 -2.59 3.99 8.58
N HIS A 64 -2.53 2.95 7.75
CA HIS A 64 -2.58 3.08 6.30
C HIS A 64 -3.25 1.87 5.66
N ILE A 65 -3.90 2.11 4.52
CA ILE A 65 -4.47 1.10 3.65
C ILE A 65 -3.47 0.84 2.52
N HIS A 66 -3.01 -0.39 2.38
CA HIS A 66 -2.32 -0.86 1.19
C HIS A 66 -3.32 -0.97 0.05
N VAL A 67 -3.05 -0.33 -1.08
CA VAL A 67 -3.85 -0.43 -2.30
C VAL A 67 -2.98 -1.04 -3.39
N ILE A 68 -3.30 -2.27 -3.79
CA ILE A 68 -2.49 -3.08 -4.70
C ILE A 68 -3.34 -3.56 -5.87
N PRO A 69 -3.17 -2.99 -7.08
CA PRO A 69 -3.72 -3.52 -8.31
C PRO A 69 -3.20 -4.93 -8.62
N ARG A 70 -4.10 -5.82 -9.00
CA ARG A 70 -3.86 -7.25 -9.22
C ARG A 70 -4.10 -7.66 -10.67
N LYS A 71 -3.24 -8.52 -11.19
CA LYS A 71 -3.33 -9.10 -12.54
C LYS A 71 -3.33 -10.62 -12.46
N SER A 72 -3.91 -11.27 -13.46
CA SER A 72 -3.76 -12.72 -13.60
C SER A 72 -2.27 -13.08 -13.68
N GLY A 73 -1.82 -14.00 -12.84
CA GLY A 73 -0.42 -14.45 -12.79
C GLY A 73 0.56 -13.49 -12.10
N ASP A 74 0.09 -12.49 -11.37
CA ASP A 74 0.98 -11.61 -10.59
C ASP A 74 1.60 -12.29 -9.36
N PHE A 75 0.95 -13.34 -8.84
CA PHE A 75 1.44 -14.25 -7.83
C PHE A 75 1.06 -15.69 -8.24
N GLU A 76 1.91 -16.67 -7.90
CA GLU A 76 1.60 -18.08 -8.17
C GLU A 76 0.48 -18.56 -7.25
N LYS A 77 0.49 -18.11 -5.99
CA LYS A 77 -0.63 -18.29 -5.04
C LYS A 77 -1.15 -16.94 -4.60
N LYS A 78 -2.47 -16.78 -4.59
CA LYS A 78 -3.12 -15.50 -4.28
C LYS A 78 -2.75 -14.96 -2.89
N ASP A 79 -2.45 -15.84 -1.93
CA ASP A 79 -2.09 -15.50 -0.55
C ASP A 79 -0.63 -15.09 -0.38
N GLU A 80 0.25 -15.31 -1.36
CA GLU A 80 1.65 -14.85 -1.33
C GLU A 80 1.75 -13.32 -1.23
N ILE A 81 0.67 -12.60 -1.54
CA ILE A 81 0.59 -11.16 -1.32
C ILE A 81 0.73 -10.78 0.15
N TYR A 82 0.28 -11.61 1.09
CA TYR A 82 0.39 -11.33 2.52
C TYR A 82 1.84 -11.49 2.98
N ASP A 83 2.52 -12.54 2.52
CA ASP A 83 3.96 -12.73 2.76
C ASP A 83 4.76 -11.58 2.14
N ALA A 84 4.41 -11.15 0.93
CA ALA A 84 5.04 -10.03 0.25
C ALA A 84 4.79 -8.69 0.96
N LEU A 85 3.61 -8.47 1.54
CA LEU A 85 3.31 -7.30 2.37
C LEU A 85 4.18 -7.28 3.63
N ASP A 86 4.23 -8.39 4.36
CA ASP A 86 5.03 -8.53 5.58
C ASP A 86 6.53 -8.34 5.33
N LEU A 87 7.06 -8.87 4.22
CA LEU A 87 8.46 -8.68 3.83
C LEU A 87 8.74 -7.20 3.52
N LYS A 88 7.88 -6.55 2.75
CA LYS A 88 8.01 -5.10 2.42
C LYS A 88 8.00 -4.21 3.65
N GLU A 89 7.13 -4.50 4.59
CA GLU A 89 7.01 -3.79 5.85
C GLU A 89 8.31 -3.94 6.68
N LYS A 90 8.83 -5.17 6.79
CA LYS A 90 10.06 -5.46 7.53
C LYS A 90 11.30 -4.82 6.89
N GLU A 91 11.36 -4.77 5.56
CA GLU A 91 12.40 -4.06 4.79
C GLU A 91 12.45 -2.55 5.15
N MET A 92 11.30 -1.88 5.30
CA MET A 92 11.30 -0.46 5.72
C MET A 92 11.90 -0.24 7.12
N LYS A 93 11.85 -1.25 8.00
CA LYS A 93 12.43 -1.21 9.35
C LYS A 93 13.91 -1.56 9.39
N GLN A 94 14.43 -2.21 8.36
CA GLN A 94 15.78 -2.74 8.33
C GLN A 94 16.42 -2.41 6.98
N SER A 95 17.42 -1.52 6.96
CA SER A 95 18.37 -1.42 5.85
C SER A 95 19.26 -2.67 5.75
N LEU A 96 18.66 -3.86 5.73
CA LEU A 96 19.34 -5.14 5.71
C LEU A 96 19.11 -5.82 4.37
N ASP A 97 20.25 -6.05 3.75
CA ASP A 97 20.62 -6.66 2.47
C ASP A 97 20.08 -8.09 2.28
N LEU A 98 18.79 -8.33 2.52
CA LEU A 98 18.17 -9.66 2.52
C LEU A 98 17.40 -10.02 1.26
N ASP A 99 17.51 -9.19 0.21
CA ASP A 99 17.01 -9.54 -1.10
C ASP A 99 17.94 -8.96 -2.18
N LYS A 100 19.01 -9.70 -2.54
CA LYS A 100 20.07 -9.23 -3.46
C LYS A 100 19.55 -8.77 -4.83
N GLU A 101 18.33 -9.17 -5.19
CA GLU A 101 17.70 -8.82 -6.48
C GLU A 101 16.78 -7.59 -6.38
N ARG A 102 16.39 -7.18 -5.17
CA ARG A 102 15.40 -6.12 -4.99
C ARG A 102 16.07 -4.79 -4.72
N LYS A 103 16.08 -3.94 -5.74
CA LYS A 103 16.61 -2.57 -5.66
C LYS A 103 15.59 -1.66 -4.99
N ASP A 104 16.01 -0.97 -3.93
CA ASP A 104 15.27 0.16 -3.38
C ASP A 104 14.99 1.18 -4.48
N ARG A 105 13.77 1.70 -4.48
CA ARG A 105 13.34 2.71 -5.46
C ARG A 105 14.04 4.02 -5.15
N ARG A 106 14.43 4.74 -6.20
CA ARG A 106 14.97 6.09 -6.02
C ARG A 106 13.84 7.07 -5.72
N ILE A 107 14.14 8.12 -4.95
CA ILE A 107 13.19 9.20 -4.66
C ILE A 107 12.66 9.83 -5.96
N GLU A 108 13.53 10.00 -6.95
CA GLU A 108 13.17 10.53 -8.27
C GLU A 108 12.12 9.65 -8.98
N GLU A 109 12.33 8.33 -9.01
CA GLU A 109 11.36 7.37 -9.59
C GLU A 109 10.02 7.37 -8.84
N MET A 110 10.04 7.60 -7.52
CA MET A 110 8.82 7.73 -6.72
C MET A 110 8.09 9.05 -6.99
N ALA A 111 8.83 10.14 -7.18
CA ALA A 111 8.27 11.45 -7.49
C ALA A 111 7.64 11.47 -8.90
N GLU A 112 8.32 10.91 -9.89
CA GLU A 112 7.79 10.76 -11.26
C GLU A 112 6.51 9.91 -11.28
N GLU A 113 6.50 8.78 -10.57
CA GLU A 113 5.30 7.96 -10.44
C GLU A 113 4.14 8.75 -9.80
N ALA A 114 4.43 9.52 -8.74
CA ALA A 114 3.42 10.35 -8.09
C ALA A 114 2.88 11.43 -9.04
N ASP A 115 3.71 12.04 -9.88
CA ASP A 115 3.30 13.01 -10.89
C ASP A 115 2.40 12.39 -11.97
N GLU A 116 2.68 11.16 -12.38
CA GLU A 116 1.80 10.41 -13.29
C GLU A 116 0.45 10.11 -12.64
N TYR A 117 0.43 9.66 -11.38
CA TYR A 117 -0.84 9.37 -10.68
C TYR A 117 -1.66 10.62 -10.36
N ARG A 118 -1.03 11.77 -10.13
CA ARG A 118 -1.74 13.04 -9.92
C ARG A 118 -2.63 13.41 -11.12
N LYS A 119 -2.24 13.04 -12.34
CA LYS A 119 -3.01 13.32 -13.57
C LYS A 119 -4.30 12.49 -13.69
N LEU A 120 -4.50 11.49 -12.82
CA LEU A 120 -5.67 10.61 -12.84
C LEU A 120 -6.87 11.14 -12.03
N PHE A 121 -6.72 12.27 -11.33
CA PHE A 121 -7.71 12.83 -10.42
C PHE A 121 -7.96 14.31 -10.69
#